data_AF-A0A0N4Z441-F1
#
_entry.id   AF-A0A0N4Z441-F1
#
_cell.length_a   1.000
_cell.length_b   1.000
_cell.length_c   1.000
_cell.angle_alpha   90.00
_cell.angle_beta   90.00
_cell.angle_gamma   90.00
#
_symmetry.space_group_name_H-M   'P 1'
#
loop_
_entity.id
_entity.type
_entity.pdbx_description
1 polymer ?
#
loop_
_entity_poly.entity_id
_entity_poly.type
_entity_poly.pdbx_seq_one_letter_code
_entity_poly.pdbx_strand_id
1 'polypeptide(L)'
;MPCRVGGYPNPKNCNVCKCPRFYTGTYCQSILKSSPGCGNARLTAVSTPKMLTLGGIKSCYVELVVPQGSKIRMTITEANLARSFVCEPNNGLEVKYLNDKAVSGIMYCGTIRNKNVVSESNNIVMRFVGKSGYHNVKIRYQKV
;
A
#
# COMPACT_ATOMS: atom_id res chain seq x y z
N MET A 1 0.10 5.13 -26.27
CA MET A 1 0.61 4.12 -25.31
C MET A 1 -0.24 4.18 -24.04
N PRO A 2 -0.90 3.09 -23.59
CA PRO A 2 -1.84 3.16 -22.47
C PRO A 2 -1.12 3.00 -21.12
N CYS A 3 -0.73 4.12 -20.51
CA CYS A 3 -0.27 4.12 -19.11
C CYS A 3 -1.41 3.73 -18.18
N ARG A 4 -1.12 2.90 -17.16
CA ARG A 4 -2.11 2.42 -16.20
C ARG A 4 -2.11 3.24 -14.92
N VAL A 5 -3.21 3.12 -14.18
CA VAL A 5 -3.35 3.57 -12.80
C VAL A 5 -3.06 5.07 -12.57
N GLY A 6 -3.29 5.90 -13.60
CA GLY A 6 -3.04 7.34 -13.56
C GLY A 6 -1.59 7.74 -13.88
N GLY A 7 -0.78 6.83 -14.43
CA GLY A 7 0.51 7.18 -15.04
C GLY A 7 0.35 7.95 -16.35
N TYR A 8 1.41 8.64 -16.76
CA TYR A 8 1.46 9.43 -18.00
C TYR A 8 2.76 9.18 -18.76
N PRO A 9 2.83 9.40 -20.09
CA PRO A 9 4.06 9.22 -20.85
C PRO A 9 5.20 10.05 -20.27
N ASN A 10 6.37 9.44 -20.07
CA ASN A 10 7.51 10.14 -19.51
C ASN A 10 8.04 11.18 -20.51
N PRO A 11 8.11 12.48 -20.16
CA PRO A 11 8.57 13.53 -21.08
C PRO A 11 9.99 13.35 -21.60
N LYS A 12 10.84 12.60 -20.87
CA LYS A 12 12.22 12.31 -21.27
C LYS A 12 12.35 11.04 -22.14
N ASN A 13 11.34 10.17 -22.14
CA ASN A 13 11.30 8.95 -22.94
C ASN A 13 9.85 8.50 -23.08
N CYS A 14 9.21 8.85 -24.20
CA CYS A 14 7.78 8.60 -24.42
C CYS A 14 7.41 7.10 -24.49
N ASN A 15 8.40 6.19 -24.56
CA ASN A 15 8.19 4.74 -24.58
C ASN A 15 8.03 4.12 -23.17
N VAL A 16 8.18 4.92 -22.11
CA VAL A 16 7.96 4.49 -20.72
C VAL A 16 7.02 5.46 -20.01
N CYS A 17 6.13 4.94 -19.16
CA CYS A 17 5.28 5.78 -18.34
C CYS A 17 6.05 6.28 -17.11
N LYS A 18 5.78 7.53 -16.72
CA LYS A 18 6.07 8.01 -15.39
C LYS A 18 4.93 7.59 -14.46
N CYS A 19 5.28 6.75 -13.48
CA CYS A 19 4.30 6.08 -12.65
C CYS A 19 3.98 6.84 -11.36
N PRO A 20 2.74 6.74 -10.86
CA PRO A 20 2.42 7.16 -9.51
C PRO A 20 3.24 6.40 -8.48
N ARG A 21 3.33 6.96 -7.27
CA ARG A 21 4.02 6.33 -6.15
C ARG A 21 3.49 4.91 -5.93
N PHE A 22 4.43 4.00 -5.67
CA PHE A 22 4.25 2.55 -5.47
C PHE A 22 4.18 1.73 -6.75
N TYR A 23 3.94 2.35 -7.91
CA TYR A 23 3.84 1.65 -9.18
C TYR A 23 5.13 1.76 -10.00
N THR A 24 5.36 0.77 -10.85
CA THR A 24 6.53 0.64 -11.71
C THR A 24 6.22 -0.22 -12.94
N GLY A 25 7.21 -0.41 -13.80
CA GLY A 25 7.09 -1.06 -15.09
C GLY A 25 6.77 -0.10 -16.22
N THR A 26 6.93 -0.56 -17.46
CA THR A 26 6.81 0.26 -18.67
C THR A 26 5.47 1.02 -18.75
N TYR A 27 4.39 0.41 -18.25
CA TYR A 27 3.03 0.93 -18.27
C TYR A 27 2.44 1.12 -16.88
N CYS A 28 3.25 1.14 -15.82
CA CYS A 28 2.80 1.21 -14.42
C CYS A 28 1.94 0.02 -13.98
N GLN A 29 2.17 -1.15 -14.57
CA GLN A 29 1.39 -2.37 -14.35
C GLN A 29 1.78 -3.15 -13.08
N SER A 30 2.92 -2.82 -12.48
CA SER A 30 3.49 -3.55 -11.34
C SER A 30 3.66 -2.63 -10.14
N ILE A 31 3.72 -3.20 -8.94
CA ILE A 31 4.15 -2.45 -7.75
C ILE A 31 5.67 -2.55 -7.55
N LEU A 32 6.25 -1.57 -6.85
CA LEU A 32 7.66 -1.54 -6.51
C LEU A 32 8.07 -2.77 -5.68
N LYS A 33 9.32 -3.21 -5.85
CA LYS A 33 9.86 -4.34 -5.10
C LYS A 33 10.05 -3.97 -3.63
N SER A 34 9.66 -4.89 -2.75
CA SER A 34 9.90 -4.81 -1.31
C SER A 34 11.34 -5.13 -0.96
N SER A 35 11.80 -4.63 0.19
CA SER A 35 13.00 -5.12 0.85
C SER A 35 12.90 -6.62 1.19
N PRO A 36 14.04 -7.32 1.37
CA PRO A 36 14.03 -8.70 1.86
C PRO A 36 13.25 -8.85 3.17
N GLY A 37 12.60 -10.01 3.38
CA GLY A 37 11.86 -10.30 4.60
C GLY A 37 10.49 -9.62 4.73
N CYS A 38 9.94 -9.06 3.65
CA CYS A 38 8.57 -8.53 3.61
C CYS A 38 7.49 -9.58 3.27
N GLY A 39 7.90 -10.76 2.78
CA GLY A 39 6.99 -11.79 2.29
C GLY A 39 6.37 -11.46 0.93
N ASN A 40 5.17 -11.99 0.68
CA ASN A 40 4.48 -11.85 -0.60
C ASN A 40 3.99 -10.42 -0.84
N ALA A 41 4.33 -9.87 -2.00
CA ALA A 41 3.93 -8.52 -2.39
C ALA A 41 2.45 -8.41 -2.78
N ARG A 42 1.80 -9.51 -3.17
CA ARG A 42 0.38 -9.54 -3.59
C ARG A 42 -0.38 -10.59 -2.79
N LEU A 43 -1.46 -10.19 -2.14
CA LEU A 43 -2.26 -11.03 -1.25
C LEU A 43 -3.74 -10.97 -1.64
N THR A 44 -4.37 -12.13 -1.78
CA THR A 44 -5.81 -12.21 -2.08
C THR A 44 -6.64 -12.20 -0.80
N ALA A 45 -7.53 -11.21 -0.68
CA ALA A 45 -8.52 -11.16 0.38
C ALA A 45 -9.72 -12.04 0.01
N VAL A 46 -10.27 -12.71 1.02
CA VAL A 46 -11.48 -13.55 0.92
C VAL A 46 -12.45 -13.12 2.01
N SER A 47 -13.66 -13.69 2.04
CA SER A 47 -14.67 -13.30 3.03
C SER A 47 -14.22 -13.60 4.47
N THR A 48 -13.38 -14.61 4.67
CA THR A 48 -12.75 -14.87 5.98
C THR A 48 -11.60 -13.89 6.24
N PRO A 49 -11.58 -13.21 7.41
CA PRO A 49 -10.51 -12.28 7.73
C PRO A 49 -9.14 -12.94 7.80
N LYS A 50 -8.15 -12.30 7.19
CA LYS A 50 -6.74 -12.67 7.25
C LYS A 50 -5.92 -11.61 7.97
N MET A 51 -4.77 -12.02 8.52
CA MET A 51 -3.82 -11.13 9.19
C MET A 51 -2.55 -10.96 8.36
N LEU A 52 -2.08 -9.72 8.27
CA LEU A 52 -0.78 -9.34 7.74
C LEU A 52 -0.01 -8.60 8.84
N THR A 53 1.21 -9.05 9.11
CA THR A 53 2.11 -8.40 10.06
C THR A 53 3.41 -8.02 9.34
N LEU A 54 3.78 -6.75 9.44
CA LEU A 54 5.06 -6.23 8.96
C LEU A 54 5.77 -5.55 10.13
N GLY A 55 7.09 -5.69 10.22
CA GLY A 55 7.86 -5.04 11.26
C GLY A 55 9.37 -5.12 11.07
N GLY A 56 10.08 -4.35 11.87
CA GLY A 56 11.53 -4.15 11.78
C GLY A 56 11.92 -3.08 10.77
N ILE A 57 13.23 -2.94 10.57
CA ILE A 57 13.83 -1.95 9.67
C ILE A 57 13.74 -2.43 8.22
N LYS A 58 12.65 -2.10 7.52
CA LYS A 58 12.42 -2.49 6.12
C LYS A 58 11.38 -1.61 5.42
N SER A 59 11.42 -1.62 4.09
CA SER A 59 10.41 -0.97 3.24
C SER A 59 9.63 -2.03 2.47
N CYS A 60 8.37 -2.24 2.80
CA CYS A 60 7.51 -3.26 2.18
C CYS A 60 6.39 -2.61 1.38
N TYR A 61 6.25 -3.00 0.11
CA TYR A 61 5.09 -2.75 -0.72
C TYR A 61 4.20 -3.98 -0.74
N VAL A 62 2.91 -3.79 -0.48
CA VAL A 62 1.92 -4.86 -0.47
C VAL A 62 0.68 -4.39 -1.23
N GLU A 63 0.17 -5.25 -2.10
CA GLU A 63 -1.10 -5.12 -2.80
C GLU A 63 -2.07 -6.18 -2.27
N LEU A 64 -3.18 -5.73 -1.69
CA LEU A 64 -4.33 -6.57 -1.38
C LEU A 64 -5.29 -6.53 -2.57
N VAL A 65 -5.75 -7.70 -3.03
CA VAL A 65 -6.67 -7.80 -4.17
C VAL A 65 -7.90 -8.66 -3.87
N VAL A 66 -9.00 -8.32 -4.53
CA VAL A 66 -10.24 -9.10 -4.61
C VAL A 66 -10.73 -9.14 -6.06
N PRO A 67 -11.67 -10.04 -6.41
CA PRO A 67 -12.34 -10.00 -7.71
C PRO A 67 -12.95 -8.62 -7.99
N GLN A 68 -13.05 -8.26 -9.27
CA GLN A 68 -13.72 -7.02 -9.67
C GLN A 68 -15.17 -6.99 -9.16
N GLY A 69 -15.67 -5.78 -8.85
CA GLY A 69 -16.98 -5.58 -8.25
C GLY A 69 -17.04 -5.79 -6.72
N SER A 70 -16.01 -6.40 -6.11
CA SER A 70 -15.89 -6.49 -4.65
C SER A 70 -14.96 -5.41 -4.08
N LYS A 71 -15.06 -5.17 -2.77
CA LYS A 71 -14.21 -4.23 -2.03
C LYS A 71 -13.41 -4.98 -0.97
N ILE A 72 -12.46 -4.27 -0.36
CA ILE A 72 -11.61 -4.77 0.72
C ILE A 72 -11.87 -3.91 1.93
N ARG A 73 -12.21 -4.54 3.05
CA ARG A 73 -12.14 -3.92 4.37
C ARG A 73 -10.79 -4.24 4.99
N MET A 74 -10.02 -3.22 5.28
CA MET A 74 -8.73 -3.28 5.96
C MET A 74 -8.84 -2.60 7.33
N THR A 75 -8.39 -3.28 8.38
CA THR A 75 -8.32 -2.76 9.74
C THR A 75 -6.89 -2.81 10.23
N ILE A 76 -6.31 -1.66 10.54
CA ILE A 76 -5.08 -1.57 11.33
C ILE A 76 -5.48 -1.86 12.78
N THR A 77 -5.18 -3.06 13.25
CA THR A 77 -5.50 -3.47 14.63
C THR A 77 -4.55 -2.79 15.60
N GLU A 78 -3.26 -2.77 15.24
CA GLU A 78 -2.19 -2.17 16.02
C GLU A 78 -1.05 -1.75 15.09
N ALA A 79 -0.47 -0.59 15.32
CA ALA A 79 0.77 -0.17 14.69
C ALA A 79 1.63 0.65 15.65
N ASN A 80 2.95 0.43 15.57
CA ASN A 80 3.97 1.28 16.14
C ASN A 80 4.84 1.80 15.00
N LEU A 81 4.63 3.04 14.59
CA LEU A 81 5.30 3.65 13.45
C LEU A 81 6.16 4.83 13.93
N ALA A 82 7.06 5.30 13.06
CA ALA A 82 7.83 6.52 13.34
C ALA A 82 6.87 7.66 13.71
N ARG A 83 7.11 8.31 14.85
CA ARG A 83 6.30 9.46 15.27
C ARG A 83 6.77 10.71 14.51
N SER A 84 5.82 11.50 14.05
CA SER A 84 6.07 12.81 13.44
C SER A 84 4.87 13.71 13.73
N PHE A 85 5.10 15.02 13.76
CA PHE A 85 4.01 16.00 13.86
C PHE A 85 3.13 15.95 12.60
N VAL A 86 3.77 15.82 11.43
CA VAL A 86 3.10 15.58 10.14
C VAL A 86 3.49 14.20 9.63
N CYS A 87 2.51 13.37 9.30
CA CYS A 87 2.78 12.08 8.68
C CYS A 87 3.15 12.29 7.20
N GLU A 88 4.46 12.30 6.92
CA GLU A 88 4.99 12.54 5.58
C GLU A 88 5.06 11.26 4.71
N PRO A 89 5.03 11.42 3.38
CA PRO A 89 5.42 10.38 2.44
C PRO A 89 6.71 9.65 2.83
N ASN A 90 6.74 8.34 2.58
CA ASN A 90 7.93 7.49 2.80
C ASN A 90 8.30 7.29 4.29
N ASN A 91 7.40 7.62 5.21
CA ASN A 91 7.55 7.35 6.64
C ASN A 91 6.30 6.65 7.18
N GLY A 92 6.47 5.64 8.05
CA GLY A 92 5.33 4.92 8.63
C GLY A 92 4.57 4.05 7.61
N LEU A 93 3.26 4.22 7.51
CA LEU A 93 2.41 3.43 6.61
C LEU A 93 1.57 4.36 5.74
N GLU A 94 1.64 4.19 4.42
CA GLU A 94 0.74 4.86 3.49
C GLU A 94 -0.15 3.86 2.77
N VAL A 95 -1.45 4.15 2.70
CA VAL A 95 -2.48 3.24 2.18
C VAL A 95 -3.27 3.92 1.07
N LYS A 96 -3.13 3.44 -0.17
CA LYS A 96 -3.92 3.86 -1.34
C LYS A 96 -5.15 2.95 -1.47
N TYR A 97 -6.31 3.50 -1.13
CA TYR A 97 -7.60 2.79 -1.11
C TYR A 97 -8.63 3.39 -2.07
N LEU A 98 -8.43 4.64 -2.51
CA LEU A 98 -9.26 5.34 -3.49
C LEU A 98 -9.20 4.67 -4.87
N ASN A 99 -10.21 4.86 -5.71
CA ASN A 99 -10.21 4.31 -7.06
C ASN A 99 -9.05 4.87 -7.90
N ASP A 100 -8.84 6.18 -7.85
CA ASP A 100 -7.68 6.84 -8.46
C ASP A 100 -6.42 6.63 -7.61
N LYS A 101 -5.51 5.77 -8.10
CA LYS A 101 -4.25 5.48 -7.41
C LYS A 101 -3.13 6.50 -7.73
N ALA A 102 -3.38 7.49 -8.60
CA ALA A 102 -2.48 8.62 -8.75
C ALA A 102 -2.46 9.49 -7.47
N VAL A 103 -3.61 9.62 -6.81
CA VAL A 103 -3.78 10.39 -5.57
C VAL A 103 -3.05 9.75 -4.39
N SER A 104 -2.47 10.58 -3.52
CA SER A 104 -1.82 10.14 -2.29
C SER A 104 -2.76 9.32 -1.40
N GLY A 105 -2.19 8.32 -0.70
CA GLY A 105 -2.95 7.52 0.25
C GLY A 105 -3.15 8.20 1.60
N ILE A 106 -3.87 7.53 2.51
CA ILE A 106 -3.88 7.92 3.93
C ILE A 106 -2.50 7.59 4.51
N MET A 107 -1.92 8.57 5.20
CA MET A 107 -0.64 8.44 5.89
C MET A 107 -0.90 8.15 7.38
N TYR A 108 -0.29 7.09 7.90
CA TYR A 108 -0.30 6.72 9.30
C TYR A 108 1.11 6.83 9.87
N CYS A 109 1.24 7.49 11.02
CA CYS A 109 2.48 7.61 11.77
C CYS A 109 2.20 7.57 13.29
N GLY A 110 3.23 7.31 14.11
CA GLY A 110 3.07 7.08 15.55
C GLY A 110 2.32 5.78 15.91
N THR A 111 1.66 5.79 17.06
CA THR A 111 0.90 4.63 17.57
C THR A 111 -0.54 4.67 17.11
N ILE A 112 -0.99 3.62 16.42
CA ILE A 112 -2.33 3.54 15.83
C ILE A 112 -3.03 2.27 16.32
N ARG A 113 -4.31 2.37 16.64
CA ARG A 113 -5.17 1.22 17.00
C ARG A 113 -6.55 1.36 16.37
N ASN A 114 -7.12 0.22 15.97
CA ASN A 114 -8.49 0.07 15.50
C ASN A 114 -8.92 1.08 14.41
N LYS A 115 -8.07 1.31 13.40
CA LYS A 115 -8.41 2.16 12.25
C LYS A 115 -8.89 1.32 11.08
N ASN A 116 -10.05 1.68 10.53
CA ASN A 116 -10.69 0.97 9.44
C ASN A 116 -10.60 1.77 8.14
N VAL A 117 -10.35 1.08 7.04
CA VAL A 117 -10.35 1.61 5.68
C VAL A 117 -11.11 0.62 4.80
N VAL A 118 -12.04 1.10 3.98
CA VAL A 118 -12.71 0.30 2.96
C VAL A 118 -12.28 0.82 1.60
N SER A 119 -11.82 -0.06 0.71
CA SER A 119 -11.40 0.35 -0.62
C SER A 119 -12.59 0.81 -1.47
N GLU A 120 -12.34 1.75 -2.37
CA GLU A 120 -13.32 2.17 -3.38
C GLU A 120 -13.35 1.20 -4.57
N SER A 121 -12.24 0.51 -4.82
CA SER A 121 -12.06 -0.48 -5.89
C SER A 121 -11.71 -1.87 -5.33
N ASN A 122 -11.37 -2.79 -6.22
CA ASN A 122 -11.02 -4.17 -5.89
C ASN A 122 -9.57 -4.37 -5.40
N ASN A 123 -8.83 -3.30 -5.09
CA ASN A 123 -7.48 -3.39 -4.54
C ASN A 123 -7.14 -2.26 -3.55
N ILE A 124 -6.22 -2.59 -2.64
CA ILE A 124 -5.51 -1.64 -1.77
C ILE A 124 -4.03 -1.83 -2.02
N VAL A 125 -3.29 -0.75 -2.26
CA VAL A 125 -1.82 -0.80 -2.30
C VAL A 125 -1.27 0.03 -1.16
N MET A 126 -0.32 -0.52 -0.44
CA MET A 126 0.28 0.14 0.71
C MET A 126 1.79 0.00 0.74
N ARG A 127 2.43 0.96 1.41
CA ARG A 127 3.85 0.92 1.70
C ARG A 127 4.06 1.10 3.20
N PHE A 128 4.69 0.12 3.83
CA PHE A 128 5.22 0.21 5.19
C PHE A 128 6.70 0.56 5.15
N VAL A 129 7.13 1.52 5.97
CA VAL A 129 8.53 1.91 6.18
C VAL A 129 8.83 1.90 7.68
N GLY A 130 9.53 0.86 8.12
CA GLY A 130 10.09 0.77 9.47
C GLY A 130 11.51 1.33 9.51
N LYS A 131 11.79 2.20 10.49
CA LYS A 131 13.10 2.83 10.74
C LYS A 131 13.77 2.33 12.03
N SER A 132 13.06 1.51 12.80
CA SER A 132 13.52 0.91 14.05
C SER A 132 13.07 -0.55 14.11
N GLY A 133 13.82 -1.38 14.84
CA GLY A 133 13.47 -2.79 15.09
C GLY A 133 12.10 -2.98 15.75
N TYR A 134 11.64 -1.98 16.51
CA TYR A 134 10.36 -1.99 17.21
C TYR A 134 9.17 -1.52 16.36
N HIS A 135 9.43 -0.95 15.17
CA HIS A 135 8.34 -0.51 14.30
C HIS A 135 7.63 -1.71 13.72
N ASN A 136 6.30 -1.69 13.78
CA ASN A 136 5.48 -2.75 13.26
C ASN A 136 4.07 -2.26 12.90
N VAL A 137 3.37 -3.06 12.11
CA VAL A 137 1.95 -2.90 11.80
C VAL A 137 1.31 -4.29 11.71
N LYS A 138 0.16 -4.44 12.35
CA LYS A 138 -0.74 -5.58 12.24
C LYS A 138 -2.03 -5.13 11.54
N ILE A 139 -2.34 -5.79 10.44
CA ILE A 139 -3.45 -5.45 9.56
C ILE A 139 -4.34 -6.68 9.41
N ARG A 140 -5.62 -6.53 9.76
CA ARG A 140 -6.66 -7.49 9.42
C ARG A 140 -7.32 -7.07 8.11
N TYR A 141 -7.52 -7.98 7.17
CA TYR A 141 -8.15 -7.66 5.89
C TYR A 141 -9.10 -8.77 5.42
N GLN A 142 -10.18 -8.38 4.74
CA GLN A 142 -11.19 -9.28 4.20
C GLN A 142 -11.88 -8.66 2.99
N LYS A 143 -12.42 -9.51 2.12
CA LYS A 143 -13.34 -9.12 1.04
C LYS A 143 -14.68 -8.70 1.66
N VAL A 144 -15.26 -7.61 1.16
CA VAL A 144 -16.61 -7.13 1.49
C VAL A 144 -17.39 -6.78 0.23
#